data_AF-A0A9K2KN69-F1
#
_entry.id   AF-A0A9K2KN69-F1
#
_cell.length_a   1.000
_cell.length_b   1.000
_cell.length_c   1.000
_cell.angle_alpha   90.00
_cell.angle_beta   90.00
_cell.angle_gamma   90.00
#
_symmetry.space_group_name_H-M   'P 1'
#
loop_
_entity.id
_entity.type
_entity.pdbx_description
1 polymer ?
#
loop_
_entity_poly.entity_id
_entity_poly.type
_entity_poly.pdbx_seq_one_letter_code
_entity_poly.pdbx_strand_id
1 'polypeptide(L)'
;MHYFSIHDQSGRHIGFFILLADDESEARPQSGRFAVKLEGGMENHVLSPFGQTEIPQYWRVVKDRIELFFDEAPVGTLRNEYLTVSGQTFVLNDLTGNM
;
A
#
# COMPACT_ATOMS: atom_id res chain seq x y z
N MET A 1 -4.93 10.64 5.75
CA MET A 1 -5.04 9.73 4.57
C MET A 1 -4.01 10.09 3.50
N HIS A 2 -3.20 9.14 3.03
CA HIS A 2 -2.15 9.30 2.01
C HIS A 2 -2.45 8.45 0.77
N TYR A 3 -2.24 9.02 -0.42
CA TYR A 3 -2.54 8.39 -1.70
C TYR A 3 -1.28 8.22 -2.54
N PHE A 4 -1.12 7.03 -3.10
CA PHE A 4 -0.04 6.72 -4.02
C PHE A 4 -0.59 6.14 -5.33
N SER A 5 0.08 6.45 -6.42
CA SER A 5 -0.05 5.68 -7.67
C SER A 5 0.93 4.52 -7.66
N ILE A 6 0.50 3.34 -8.09
CA ILE A 6 1.28 2.12 -8.15
C ILE A 6 1.78 1.93 -9.58
N HIS A 7 3.08 1.69 -9.73
CA HIS A 7 3.71 1.37 -11.00
C HIS A 7 4.42 0.01 -10.90
N ASP A 8 4.43 -0.73 -12.00
CA ASP A 8 5.31 -1.88 -12.14
C ASP A 8 6.77 -1.44 -12.42
N GLN A 9 7.69 -2.40 -12.48
CA GLN A 9 9.12 -2.12 -12.71
C GLN A 9 9.41 -1.50 -14.09
N SER A 10 8.47 -1.56 -15.03
CA SER A 10 8.59 -0.87 -16.33
C SER A 10 8.11 0.58 -16.28
N GLY A 11 7.62 1.04 -15.12
CA GLY A 11 7.04 2.37 -14.95
C GLY A 11 5.60 2.47 -15.46
N ARG A 12 4.96 1.36 -15.82
CA ARG A 12 3.55 1.35 -16.22
C ARG A 12 2.68 1.49 -14.98
N HIS A 13 1.74 2.44 -15.03
CA HIS A 13 0.72 2.61 -13.99
C HIS A 13 -0.21 1.39 -13.95
N ILE A 14 -0.48 0.89 -12.74
CA ILE A 14 -1.32 -0.31 -12.54
C ILE A 14 -2.46 -0.10 -11.54
N GLY A 15 -2.49 1.02 -10.82
CA GLY A 15 -3.53 1.30 -9.83
C GLY A 15 -3.09 2.27 -8.74
N PHE A 16 -3.81 2.23 -7.61
CA PHE A 16 -3.63 3.14 -6.48
C PHE A 16 -3.47 2.37 -5.18
N PHE A 17 -2.63 2.88 -4.29
CA PHE A 17 -2.42 2.41 -2.93
C PHE A 17 -2.81 3.55 -1.97
N ILE A 18 -3.65 3.25 -0.98
CA ILE A 18 -4.15 4.24 -0.03
C ILE A 18 -3.76 3.82 1.38
N LEU A 19 -3.17 4.73 2.15
CA LEU A 19 -2.95 4.57 3.59
C LEU A 19 -3.91 5.48 4.36
N LEU A 20 -4.71 4.88 5.24
CA LEU A 20 -5.52 5.57 6.22
C LEU A 20 -4.91 5.33 7.60
N ALA A 21 -4.65 6.40 8.36
CA ALA A 21 -4.15 6.26 9.72
C ALA A 21 -5.28 5.93 10.69
N ASP A 22 -4.99 5.16 11.75
CA ASP A 22 -5.94 4.96 12.85
C ASP A 22 -6.14 6.26 13.65
N ASP A 23 -5.06 7.02 13.85
CA ASP A 23 -5.07 8.35 14.48
C ASP A 23 -4.48 9.38 13.52
N GLU A 24 -5.33 10.22 12.93
CA GLU A 24 -4.92 11.29 12.03
C GLU A 24 -4.40 12.54 12.75
N SER A 25 -4.51 12.61 14.09
CA SER A 25 -4.02 13.75 14.87
C SER A 25 -2.51 13.69 15.12
N GLU A 26 -1.91 12.49 15.02
CA GLU A 26 -0.47 12.33 15.14
C GLU A 26 0.26 12.89 13.91
N ALA A 27 1.33 13.65 14.15
CA ALA A 27 2.18 14.16 13.08
C ALA A 27 2.86 13.04 12.26
N ARG A 28 3.00 11.84 12.85
CA ARG A 28 3.56 10.64 12.21
C ARG A 28 2.79 9.41 12.69
N PRO A 29 1.68 9.05 12.03
CA PRO A 29 0.86 7.92 12.47
C PRO A 29 1.65 6.61 12.42
N GLN A 30 1.46 5.75 13.43
CA GLN A 30 2.21 4.50 13.58
C GLN A 30 1.48 3.26 13.04
N SER A 31 0.18 3.34 12.82
CA SER A 31 -0.63 2.26 12.26
C SER A 31 -1.88 2.77 11.55
N GLY A 32 -2.52 1.87 10.83
CA GLY A 32 -3.80 2.15 10.21
C GLY A 32 -4.27 1.07 9.28
N ARG A 33 -5.13 1.47 8.35
CA ARG A 33 -5.68 0.62 7.29
C ARG A 33 -5.10 0.98 5.94
N PHE A 34 -5.01 0.01 5.05
CA PHE A 34 -4.66 0.27 3.66
C PHE A 34 -5.72 -0.28 2.71
N ALA A 35 -5.70 0.23 1.49
CA ALA A 35 -6.52 -0.28 0.40
C ALA A 35 -5.75 -0.24 -0.91
N VAL A 36 -6.06 -1.19 -1.80
CA VAL A 36 -5.53 -1.26 -3.16
C VAL A 36 -6.68 -1.14 -4.14
N LYS A 37 -6.50 -0.29 -5.15
CA LYS A 37 -7.45 -0.18 -6.26
C LYS A 37 -6.69 -0.34 -7.59
N LEU A 38 -6.85 -1.48 -8.25
CA LEU A 38 -6.25 -1.71 -9.56
C LEU A 38 -6.97 -0.93 -10.66
N GLU A 39 -6.23 -0.56 -11.70
CA GLU A 39 -6.80 0.04 -12.90
C GLU A 39 -7.59 -1.00 -13.71
N GLY A 40 -8.72 -0.60 -14.31
CA GLY A 40 -9.63 -1.52 -14.98
C GLY A 40 -8.95 -2.31 -16.11
N GLY A 41 -9.11 -3.63 -16.11
CA GLY A 41 -8.52 -4.54 -17.10
C GLY A 41 -7.09 -4.99 -16.79
N MET A 42 -6.47 -4.48 -15.72
CA MET A 42 -5.15 -4.94 -15.26
C MET A 42 -5.31 -6.12 -14.31
N GLU A 43 -5.02 -7.33 -14.79
CA GLU A 43 -4.87 -8.50 -13.92
C GLU A 43 -3.49 -8.46 -13.26
N ASN A 44 -3.45 -8.17 -11.96
CA ASN A 44 -2.24 -8.34 -11.15
C ASN A 44 -2.53 -9.36 -10.05
N HIS A 45 -2.14 -10.61 -10.26
CA HIS A 45 -2.43 -11.69 -9.31
C HIS A 45 -1.87 -11.46 -7.90
N VAL A 46 -0.83 -10.64 -7.74
CA VAL A 46 -0.25 -10.32 -6.43
C VAL A 46 -1.08 -9.28 -5.68
N LEU A 47 -1.57 -8.26 -6.38
CA LEU A 47 -2.28 -7.14 -5.77
C LEU A 47 -3.81 -7.29 -5.78
N SER A 48 -4.36 -8.11 -6.69
CA SER A 48 -5.80 -8.37 -6.79
C SER A 48 -6.46 -8.83 -5.48
N PRO A 49 -5.83 -9.66 -4.62
CA PRO A 49 -6.42 -10.04 -3.33
C PRO A 49 -6.74 -8.84 -2.42
N PHE A 50 -5.97 -7.75 -2.52
CA PHE A 50 -6.14 -6.55 -1.69
C PHE A 50 -7.20 -5.58 -2.23
N GLY A 51 -7.72 -5.81 -3.44
CA GLY A 51 -8.86 -5.08 -3.98
C GLY A 51 -10.19 -5.39 -3.29
N GLN A 52 -10.20 -6.40 -2.41
CA GLN A 52 -11.37 -6.84 -1.66
C GLN A 52 -11.52 -6.03 -0.38
N THR A 53 -12.71 -5.51 -0.10
CA THR A 53 -12.99 -4.71 1.11
C THR A 53 -13.49 -5.54 2.30
N GLU A 54 -13.73 -6.83 2.10
CA GLU A 54 -14.33 -7.71 3.10
C GLU A 54 -13.32 -8.20 4.13
N ILE A 55 -12.05 -8.30 3.74
CA ILE A 55 -10.97 -8.77 4.62
C ILE A 55 -10.21 -7.54 5.15
N PRO A 56 -10.00 -7.45 6.48
CA PRO A 56 -9.27 -6.33 7.05
C PRO A 56 -7.83 -6.26 6.56
N GLN A 57 -7.40 -5.05 6.23
CA GLN A 57 -6.09 -4.73 5.69
C GLN A 57 -5.45 -3.67 6.57
N TYR A 58 -4.32 -4.01 7.20
CA TYR A 58 -3.67 -3.15 8.18
C TYR A 58 -2.23 -2.85 7.81
N TRP A 59 -1.75 -1.70 8.26
CA TRP A 59 -0.34 -1.36 8.20
C TRP A 59 0.17 -0.91 9.56
N ARG A 60 1.46 -1.12 9.80
CA ARG A 60 2.14 -0.65 11.00
C ARG A 60 3.59 -0.27 10.68
N VAL A 61 4.08 0.79 11.30
CA VAL A 61 5.51 1.13 11.28
C VAL A 61 6.28 0.12 12.13
N VAL A 62 7.28 -0.52 11.52
CA VAL A 62 8.21 -1.43 12.20
C VAL A 62 9.63 -0.99 11.87
N LYS A 63 10.30 -0.39 12.86
CA LYS A 63 11.62 0.23 12.73
C LYS A 63 11.63 1.30 11.63
N ASP A 64 12.19 0.98 10.46
CA ASP A 64 12.45 1.88 9.34
C ASP A 64 11.60 1.55 8.10
N ARG A 65 10.59 0.71 8.25
CA ARG A 65 9.65 0.33 7.19
C ARG A 65 8.22 0.27 7.71
N ILE A 66 7.27 0.20 6.79
CA ILE A 66 5.89 -0.17 7.07
C ILE A 66 5.73 -1.66 6.74
N GLU A 67 5.12 -2.43 7.63
CA GLU A 67 4.66 -3.79 7.38
C GLU A 67 3.16 -3.78 7.08
N LEU A 68 2.76 -4.59 6.09
CA LEU A 68 1.38 -4.75 5.64
C LEU A 68 0.85 -6.11 6.08
N PHE A 69 -0.39 -6.12 6.56
CA PHE A 69 -1.07 -7.29 7.08
C PHE A 69 -2.41 -7.46 6.37
N PHE A 70 -2.71 -8.70 6.00
CA PHE A 70 -4.02 -9.11 5.52
C PHE A 70 -4.60 -10.07 6.54
N ASP A 71 -5.69 -9.67 7.19
CA ASP A 71 -6.08 -10.23 8.49
C ASP A 71 -4.93 -10.05 9.50
N GLU A 72 -4.34 -11.13 10.02
CA GLU A 72 -3.20 -11.10 10.94
C GLU A 72 -1.87 -11.54 10.29
N ALA A 73 -1.89 -11.92 9.00
CA ALA A 73 -0.71 -12.45 8.31
C ALA A 73 0.11 -11.32 7.65
N PRO A 74 1.44 -11.25 7.84
CA PRO A 74 2.28 -10.31 7.12
C PRO A 74 2.32 -10.67 5.64
N VAL A 75 1.94 -9.73 4.78
CA VAL A 75 1.82 -9.94 3.32
C VAL A 75 2.80 -9.10 2.50
N GLY A 76 3.34 -8.04 3.09
CA GLY A 76 4.25 -7.16 2.38
C GLY A 76 4.88 -6.08 3.24
N THR A 77 5.71 -5.29 2.61
CA THR A 77 6.40 -4.16 3.23
C THR A 77 6.42 -2.96 2.30
N LEU A 78 6.42 -1.77 2.88
CA LEU A 78 6.66 -0.52 2.18
C LEU A 78 7.87 0.17 2.81
N ARG A 79 8.86 0.50 1.99
CA ARG A 79 10.05 1.25 2.40
C ARG A 79 10.40 2.27 1.33
N ASN A 80 10.42 3.55 1.71
CA ASN A 80 10.46 4.67 0.77
C ASN A 80 9.32 4.55 -0.26
N GLU A 81 9.63 4.60 -1.56
CA GLU A 81 8.69 4.38 -2.65
C GLU A 81 8.44 2.91 -3.01
N TYR A 82 9.12 1.93 -2.38
CA TYR A 82 9.06 0.53 -2.81
C TYR A 82 8.05 -0.28 -1.99
N LEU A 83 6.97 -0.71 -2.63
CA LEU A 83 6.01 -1.67 -2.11
C LEU A 83 6.41 -3.08 -2.53
N THR A 84 6.71 -3.97 -1.58
CA THR A 84 7.03 -5.37 -1.85
C THR A 84 5.95 -6.28 -1.27
N VAL A 85 5.31 -7.09 -2.12
CA VAL A 85 4.28 -8.07 -1.74
C VAL A 85 4.56 -9.38 -2.45
N SER A 86 4.54 -10.51 -1.72
CA SER A 86 4.77 -11.85 -2.29
C SER A 86 6.04 -11.97 -3.17
N GLY A 87 7.09 -11.22 -2.84
CA GLY A 87 8.35 -11.19 -3.59
C GLY A 87 8.36 -10.32 -4.85
N GLN A 88 7.25 -9.68 -5.20
CA GLN A 88 7.19 -8.67 -6.27
C GLN A 88 7.29 -7.27 -5.69
N THR A 89 8.05 -6.40 -6.37
CA THR A 89 8.23 -5.00 -5.99
C THR A 89 7.55 -4.07 -6.98
N PHE A 90 6.81 -3.11 -6.44
CA PHE A 90 6.12 -2.03 -7.14
C PHE A 90 6.67 -0.70 -6.66
N VAL A 91 6.56 0.32 -7.51
CA VAL A 91 6.98 1.70 -7.19
C VAL A 91 5.75 2.55 -6.91
N LEU A 92 5.75 3.24 -5.78
CA LEU A 92 4.70 4.13 -5.32
C LEU A 92 5.11 5.58 -5.53
N ASN A 93 4.32 6.34 -6.27
CA ASN A 93 4.49 7.78 -6.37
C ASN A 93 3.40 8.49 -5.55
N ASP A 94 3.82 9.31 -4.59
CA ASP A 94 2.91 10.08 -3.73
C ASP A 94 2.11 11.09 -4.55
N LEU A 95 0.78 11.01 -4.44
CA LEU A 95 -0.18 11.90 -5.08
C LEU A 95 -0.71 12.97 -4.12
N THR A 96 -0.45 12.80 -2.82
CA THR A 96 -0.88 13.71 -1.76
C THR A 96 -0.06 15.01 -1.75
N GLY A 97 1.07 15.05 -2.48
CA GLY A 97 1.77 16.28 -2.81
C GLY A 97 2.32 17.02 -1.60
N ASN A 98 3.06 16.33 -0.73
CA ASN A 98 4.00 17.02 0.16
C ASN A 98 5.35 17.13 -0.55
N MET A 99 5.52 18.21 -1.32
CA MET A 99 6.85 18.75 -1.64
C MET A 99 7.51 19.31 -0.38
#